data_AF-A0A482XGG6-F1
#
_entry.id   AF-A0A482XGG6-F1
#
_cell.length_a   1.000
_cell.length_b   1.000
_cell.length_c   1.000
_cell.angle_alpha   90.00
_cell.angle_beta   90.00
_cell.angle_gamma   90.00
#
_symmetry.space_group_name_H-M   'P 1'
#
loop_
_entity.id
_entity.type
_entity.pdbx_description
1 polymer ?
#
loop_
_entity_poly.entity_id
_entity_poly.type
_entity_poly.pdbx_seq_one_letter_code
_entity_poly.pdbx_strand_id
1 'polypeptide(L)'
;MSFSRILPRARGSILFCTTGILLKFIVSDPALSEVSHIIIDEIHERDTVSDFAITILKSILEKRKDLKLILMRATLNAERFSTYYNNCPKLEIPGFTFPVKEYYLEDVLQMTRFNPDNSKERKNFGRRPKAKEIKEYEEFIMPFIRHLQSTKKYDRRVLDYLANPAIEEINLDLITSLVEFICYEVKKDGAILIFLPGLDKITALNKLLAESGKFPSE
;
A
#
# COMPACT_ATOMS: atom_id res chain seq x y z
N MET A 1 -18.41 -5.28 21.61
CA MET A 1 -16.97 -4.93 21.57
C MET A 1 -16.76 -3.74 22.49
N SER A 2 -16.05 -3.94 23.60
CA SER A 2 -15.66 -2.86 24.50
C SER A 2 -14.54 -2.06 23.83
N PHE A 3 -14.82 -0.85 23.36
CA PHE A 3 -13.78 0.06 22.91
C PHE A 3 -13.07 0.56 24.18
N SER A 4 -11.83 0.10 24.41
CA SER A 4 -10.99 0.63 25.47
C SER A 4 -10.74 2.12 25.24
N ARG A 5 -11.45 2.97 26.00
CA ARG A 5 -11.35 4.43 25.90
C ARG A 5 -10.41 4.93 26.97
N ILE A 6 -9.15 5.16 26.62
CA ILE A 6 -8.24 5.92 27.49
C ILE A 6 -8.52 7.39 27.21
N LEU A 7 -9.25 8.04 28.12
CA LEU A 7 -9.53 9.46 28.01
C LEU A 7 -8.33 10.27 28.52
N PRO A 8 -7.91 11.30 27.79
CA PRO A 8 -6.90 12.21 28.32
C PRO A 8 -7.51 13.11 29.40
N ARG A 9 -6.66 13.93 30.04
CA ARG A 9 -7.10 15.02 30.93
C ARG A 9 -8.07 15.97 30.23
N ALA A 10 -8.87 16.71 30.99
CA ALA A 10 -9.95 17.54 30.45
C ALA A 10 -9.50 18.74 29.58
N ARG A 11 -8.30 19.29 29.80
CA ARG A 11 -7.78 20.47 29.06
C ARG A 11 -6.33 20.29 28.67
N GLY A 12 -5.93 20.93 27.57
CA GLY A 12 -4.55 20.84 27.06
C GLY A 12 -4.16 19.40 26.72
N SER A 13 -5.06 18.69 26.04
CA SER A 13 -4.95 17.26 25.74
C SER A 13 -5.14 17.02 24.24
N ILE A 14 -4.61 15.88 23.79
CA ILE A 14 -4.85 15.36 22.45
C ILE A 14 -5.61 14.05 22.59
N LEU A 15 -6.67 13.89 21.80
CA LEU A 15 -7.44 12.65 21.69
C LEU A 15 -7.33 12.17 20.25
N PHE A 16 -6.70 11.01 20.06
CA PHE A 16 -6.74 10.30 18.79
C PHE A 16 -8.02 9.47 18.72
N CYS A 17 -8.73 9.56 17.61
CA CYS A 17 -9.91 8.74 17.37
C CYS A 17 -10.07 8.52 15.86
N THR A 18 -10.81 7.46 15.50
CA THR A 18 -11.15 7.24 14.09
C THR A 18 -12.23 8.23 13.65
N THR A 19 -12.30 8.49 12.34
CA THR A 19 -13.34 9.36 11.75
C THR A 19 -14.75 8.94 12.16
N GLY A 20 -15.02 7.63 12.25
CA GLY A 20 -16.30 7.12 12.72
C GLY A 20 -16.65 7.50 14.17
N ILE A 21 -15.65 7.60 15.06
CA ILE A 21 -15.86 8.09 16.43
C ILE A 21 -16.09 9.60 16.45
N LEU A 22 -15.36 10.37 15.63
CA LEU A 22 -15.61 11.81 15.46
C LEU A 22 -17.05 12.08 15.03
N LEU A 23 -17.57 11.34 14.05
CA LEU A 23 -18.97 11.46 13.62
C LEU A 23 -19.96 11.16 14.76
N LYS A 24 -19.68 10.17 15.62
CA LYS A 24 -20.51 9.90 16.81
C LYS A 24 -20.47 11.06 17.82
N PHE A 25 -19.33 11.72 17.97
CA PHE A 25 -19.23 12.93 18.80
C PHE A 25 -20.07 14.07 18.21
N ILE A 26 -20.05 14.28 16.90
CA ILE A 26 -20.88 15.30 16.23
C ILE A 26 -22.38 15.01 16.42
N VAL A 27 -22.80 13.75 16.38
CA VAL A 27 -24.21 13.40 16.66
C VAL A 27 -24.62 13.74 18.09
N SER A 28 -23.71 13.53 19.05
CA SER A 28 -23.96 13.78 20.48
C SER A 28 -23.89 15.26 20.83
N ASP A 29 -22.93 15.97 20.24
CA ASP A 29 -22.72 17.41 20.38
C ASP A 29 -22.40 18.02 19.00
N PRO A 30 -23.43 18.49 18.27
CA PRO A 30 -23.27 19.04 16.92
C PRO A 30 -22.39 20.29 16.85
N ALA A 31 -22.15 20.96 17.98
CA ALA A 31 -21.31 22.13 18.05
C ALA A 31 -19.84 21.80 18.40
N LEU A 32 -19.56 20.53 18.76
CA LEU A 32 -18.26 20.07 19.27
C LEU A 32 -17.69 21.03 20.33
N SER A 33 -18.50 21.29 21.36
CA SER A 33 -18.35 22.43 22.26
C SER A 33 -17.05 22.47 23.04
N GLU A 34 -16.58 21.30 23.45
CA GLU A 34 -15.34 21.11 24.20
C GLU A 34 -14.09 20.95 23.30
N VAL A 35 -14.25 21.04 21.98
CA VAL A 35 -13.15 20.86 21.02
C VAL A 35 -12.70 22.21 20.49
N SER A 36 -11.40 22.50 20.63
CA SER A 36 -10.80 23.72 20.09
C SER A 36 -10.20 23.53 18.70
N HIS A 37 -9.64 22.35 18.42
CA HIS A 37 -8.94 22.02 17.18
C HIS A 37 -9.32 20.61 16.73
N ILE A 38 -9.55 20.45 15.43
CA ILE A 38 -9.77 19.17 14.78
C ILE A 38 -8.68 19.01 13.73
N ILE A 39 -8.03 17.85 13.76
CA ILE A 39 -7.05 17.45 12.76
C ILE A 39 -7.62 16.22 12.08
N ILE A 40 -7.89 16.29 10.78
CA ILE A 40 -8.20 15.11 9.98
C ILE A 40 -6.92 14.73 9.25
N ASP A 41 -6.39 13.57 9.62
CA ASP A 41 -5.21 12.99 9.01
C ASP A 41 -5.59 12.05 7.85
N GLU A 42 -4.64 11.84 6.94
CA GLU A 42 -4.75 10.92 5.81
C GLU A 42 -6.00 11.07 4.92
N ILE A 43 -6.47 12.30 4.70
CA ILE A 43 -7.63 12.59 3.82
C ILE A 43 -7.43 12.18 2.35
N HIS A 44 -6.24 11.68 2.00
CA HIS A 44 -5.89 11.28 0.65
C HIS A 44 -6.42 9.89 0.27
N GLU A 45 -6.81 9.06 1.25
CA GLU A 45 -7.37 7.72 1.01
C GLU A 45 -8.78 7.76 0.40
N ARG A 46 -9.43 8.94 0.35
CA ARG A 46 -10.79 9.16 -0.18
C ARG A 46 -11.82 8.17 0.38
N ASP A 47 -11.69 7.84 1.65
CA ASP A 47 -12.70 7.06 2.34
C ASP A 47 -13.99 7.88 2.50
N THR A 48 -15.13 7.24 2.23
CA THR A 48 -16.46 7.87 2.27
C THR A 48 -16.76 8.52 3.63
N VAL A 49 -16.29 7.90 4.73
CA VAL A 49 -16.54 8.40 6.08
C VAL A 49 -15.78 9.71 6.32
N SER A 50 -14.55 9.81 5.81
CA SER A 50 -13.73 11.03 5.87
C SER A 50 -14.32 12.16 5.03
N ASP A 51 -14.76 11.89 3.81
CA ASP A 51 -15.42 12.91 2.97
C ASP A 51 -16.70 13.45 3.61
N PHE A 52 -17.48 12.57 4.27
CA PHE A 52 -18.67 12.97 5.00
C PHE A 52 -18.34 13.84 6.22
N ALA A 53 -17.32 13.47 7.00
CA ALA A 53 -16.85 14.26 8.13
C ALA A 53 -16.38 15.65 7.71
N ILE A 54 -15.57 15.73 6.64
CA ILE A 54 -15.09 16.98 6.02
C ILE A 54 -16.29 17.88 5.65
N THR A 55 -17.31 17.31 4.99
CA THR A 55 -18.51 18.04 4.59
C THR A 55 -19.25 18.63 5.79
N ILE A 56 -19.49 17.84 6.84
CA ILE A 56 -20.19 18.32 8.05
C ILE A 56 -19.38 19.39 8.77
N LEU A 57 -18.07 19.21 8.91
CA LEU A 57 -17.21 20.16 9.59
C LEU A 57 -17.19 21.52 8.90
N LYS A 58 -17.32 21.57 7.57
CA LYS A 58 -17.48 22.83 6.84
C LYS A 58 -18.70 23.62 7.33
N SER A 59 -19.85 22.96 7.51
CA SER A 59 -21.06 23.59 8.07
C SER A 59 -20.91 23.98 9.54
N ILE A 60 -20.12 23.25 10.33
CA ILE A 60 -19.85 23.60 11.73
C ILE A 60 -18.97 24.87 11.81
N LEU A 61 -17.92 24.97 11.00
CA LEU A 61 -17.03 26.14 10.93
C LEU A 61 -17.74 27.43 10.47
N GLU A 62 -18.86 27.31 9.76
CA GLU A 62 -19.71 28.46 9.45
C GLU A 62 -20.31 29.09 10.72
N LYS A 63 -20.61 28.29 11.74
CA LYS A 63 -21.22 28.70 13.02
C LYS A 63 -20.18 28.91 14.14
N ARG A 64 -19.13 28.08 14.18
CA ARG A 64 -18.06 28.09 15.18
C ARG A 64 -16.78 28.70 14.61
N LYS A 65 -16.62 30.02 14.76
CA LYS A 65 -15.44 30.76 14.25
C LYS A 65 -14.18 30.57 15.10
N ASP A 66 -14.35 30.10 16.33
CA ASP A 66 -13.30 29.75 17.27
C ASP A 66 -12.67 28.38 16.98
N LEU A 67 -13.44 27.44 16.41
CA LEU A 67 -12.96 26.10 16.04
C LEU A 67 -11.94 26.17 14.90
N LYS A 68 -10.83 25.46 15.06
CA LYS A 68 -9.80 25.33 14.03
C LYS A 68 -9.82 23.94 13.40
N LEU A 69 -9.76 23.89 12.07
CA LEU A 69 -9.65 22.65 11.30
C LEU A 69 -8.32 22.61 10.57
N ILE A 70 -7.61 21.50 10.72
CA ILE A 70 -6.38 21.18 9.99
C ILE A 70 -6.64 19.92 9.18
N LEU A 71 -6.34 19.98 7.89
CA LEU A 71 -6.49 18.89 6.94
C LEU A 71 -5.10 18.43 6.52
N MET A 72 -4.72 17.21 6.91
CA MET A 72 -3.39 16.63 6.65
C MET A 72 -3.47 15.53 5.58
N ARG A 73 -2.45 15.50 4.71
CA ARG A 73 -2.35 14.56 3.58
C ARG A 73 -0.89 14.35 3.17
N ALA A 74 -0.60 13.17 2.62
CA ALA A 74 0.73 12.85 2.07
C ALA A 74 0.92 13.21 0.58
N THR A 75 -0.14 13.27 -0.24
CA THR A 75 -0.01 13.35 -1.71
C THR A 75 -0.25 14.75 -2.31
N LEU A 76 0.13 14.99 -3.58
CA LEU A 76 0.24 16.32 -4.21
C LEU A 76 -1.06 17.10 -4.50
N ASN A 77 -2.25 16.52 -4.41
CA ASN A 77 -3.49 17.17 -4.86
C ASN A 77 -4.17 18.06 -3.80
N ALA A 78 -3.40 18.84 -3.04
CA ALA A 78 -3.90 19.70 -1.94
C ALA A 78 -4.90 20.77 -2.42
N GLU A 79 -4.84 21.13 -3.71
CA GLU A 79 -5.66 22.16 -4.32
C GLU A 79 -7.15 21.93 -4.15
N ARG A 80 -7.62 20.70 -4.35
CA ARG A 80 -9.05 20.38 -4.30
C ARG A 80 -9.66 20.67 -2.92
N PHE A 81 -8.95 20.35 -1.84
CA PHE A 81 -9.41 20.63 -0.49
C PHE A 81 -9.35 22.13 -0.18
N SER A 82 -8.28 22.81 -0.63
CA SER A 82 -8.17 24.26 -0.53
C SER A 82 -9.37 24.95 -1.20
N THR A 83 -9.65 24.64 -2.47
CA THR A 83 -10.80 25.18 -3.20
C THR A 83 -12.13 24.86 -2.51
N TYR A 84 -12.29 23.63 -2.01
CA TYR A 84 -13.49 23.24 -1.28
C TYR A 84 -13.69 24.06 0.01
N TYR A 85 -12.62 24.42 0.72
CA TYR A 85 -12.66 25.30 1.90
C TYR A 85 -12.37 26.76 1.57
N ASN A 86 -12.93 27.26 0.46
CA ASN A 86 -12.87 28.68 0.07
C ASN A 86 -11.44 29.21 -0.11
N ASN A 87 -10.59 28.41 -0.77
CA ASN A 87 -9.17 28.69 -1.00
C ASN A 87 -8.39 28.88 0.31
N CYS A 88 -8.58 27.95 1.26
CA CYS A 88 -7.89 28.04 2.55
C CYS A 88 -6.35 27.97 2.39
N PRO A 89 -5.58 28.52 3.35
CA PRO A 89 -4.13 28.44 3.31
C PRO A 89 -3.63 27.00 3.19
N LYS A 90 -2.60 26.81 2.37
CA LYS A 90 -1.90 25.53 2.19
C LYS A 90 -0.50 25.66 2.77
N LEU A 91 -0.06 24.62 3.47
CA LEU A 91 1.31 24.47 3.94
C LEU A 91 1.87 23.18 3.34
N GLU A 92 2.94 23.30 2.56
CA GLU A 92 3.69 22.15 2.06
C GLU A 92 4.91 21.93 2.95
N ILE A 93 4.97 20.77 3.58
CA ILE A 93 6.11 20.37 4.40
C ILE A 93 6.97 19.47 3.51
N PRO A 94 8.20 19.86 3.17
CA PRO A 94 9.06 19.03 2.33
C PRO A 94 9.38 17.73 3.09
N GLY A 95 9.08 16.60 2.46
CA GLY A 95 9.53 15.30 2.91
C GLY A 95 10.98 15.06 2.47
N PHE A 96 11.74 14.37 3.30
CA PHE A 96 13.04 13.83 2.90
C PHE A 96 12.92 12.31 2.81
N THR A 97 13.18 11.79 1.63
CA THR A 97 13.38 10.35 1.42
C THR A 97 14.82 10.12 1.02
N PHE A 98 15.34 8.94 1.35
CA PHE A 98 16.59 8.47 0.78
C PHE A 98 16.32 7.95 -0.64
N PRO A 99 17.30 8.05 -1.57
CA PRO A 99 17.13 7.50 -2.90
C PRO A 99 16.85 5.99 -2.81
N VAL A 100 15.70 5.57 -3.36
CA VAL A 100 15.30 4.17 -3.45
C VAL A 100 15.60 3.67 -4.86
N LYS A 101 16.37 2.59 -4.96
CA LYS A 101 16.62 1.93 -6.24
C LYS A 101 15.49 0.96 -6.55
N GLU A 102 14.88 1.15 -7.71
CA GLU A 102 13.80 0.30 -8.21
C GLU A 102 14.35 -0.87 -9.02
N TYR A 103 13.68 -2.01 -8.90
CA TYR A 103 13.94 -3.22 -9.66
C TYR A 103 12.61 -3.75 -10.17
N TYR A 104 12.53 -4.03 -11.47
CA TYR A 104 11.34 -4.63 -12.08
C TYR A 104 11.46 -6.15 -12.12
N LEU A 105 10.40 -6.80 -12.57
CA LEU A 105 10.28 -8.26 -12.52
C LEU A 105 11.41 -8.97 -13.29
N GLU A 106 11.80 -8.43 -14.44
CA GLU A 106 12.93 -8.92 -15.23
C GLU A 106 14.26 -8.86 -14.48
N ASP A 107 14.48 -7.81 -13.66
CA ASP A 107 15.68 -7.70 -12.84
C ASP A 107 15.66 -8.72 -11.71
N VAL A 108 14.51 -8.88 -11.04
CA VAL A 108 14.33 -9.84 -9.94
C VAL A 108 14.56 -11.27 -10.43
N LEU A 109 13.99 -11.65 -11.57
CA LEU A 109 14.18 -12.98 -12.16
C LEU A 109 15.64 -13.23 -12.54
N GLN A 110 16.33 -12.22 -13.08
CA GLN A 110 17.74 -12.30 -13.41
C GLN A 110 18.61 -12.46 -12.16
N MET A 111 18.37 -11.66 -11.12
CA MET A 111 19.14 -11.62 -9.87
C MET A 111 18.98 -12.89 -9.04
N THR A 112 17.73 -13.32 -8.81
CA THR A 112 17.41 -14.51 -8.01
C THR A 112 17.71 -15.81 -8.76
N ARG A 113 17.86 -15.73 -10.08
CA ARG A 113 17.92 -16.89 -10.98
C ARG A 113 16.76 -17.86 -10.78
N PHE A 114 15.59 -17.37 -10.38
CA PHE A 114 14.41 -18.17 -10.12
C PHE A 114 14.09 -19.12 -11.27
N ASN A 115 13.79 -20.38 -10.92
CA ASN A 115 13.35 -21.39 -11.87
C ASN A 115 11.93 -21.86 -11.52
N PRO A 116 10.90 -21.53 -12.33
CA PRO A 116 9.54 -21.97 -12.08
C PRO A 116 9.35 -23.48 -12.16
N ASP A 117 10.28 -24.23 -12.77
CA ASP A 117 10.17 -25.69 -12.84
C ASP A 117 10.24 -26.37 -11.47
N ASN A 118 10.87 -25.70 -10.51
CA ASN A 118 11.06 -26.19 -9.16
C ASN A 118 9.99 -25.69 -8.19
N SER A 119 9.01 -24.89 -8.65
CA SER A 119 7.99 -24.33 -7.78
C SER A 119 7.02 -25.42 -7.30
N LYS A 120 6.79 -25.46 -5.98
CA LYS A 120 5.85 -26.42 -5.39
C LYS A 120 4.40 -26.05 -5.73
N GLU A 121 4.16 -24.77 -6.06
CA GLU A 121 2.86 -24.25 -6.50
C GLU A 121 2.37 -24.83 -7.85
N ARG A 122 3.23 -25.48 -8.66
CA ARG A 122 2.81 -26.11 -9.92
C ARG A 122 1.66 -27.09 -9.80
N LYS A 123 1.47 -27.69 -8.62
CA LYS A 123 0.37 -28.65 -8.39
C LYS A 123 -0.98 -28.00 -8.09
N ASN A 124 -1.02 -26.68 -7.83
CA ASN A 124 -2.22 -25.96 -7.38
C ASN A 124 -2.56 -24.74 -8.25
N PHE A 125 -2.29 -24.78 -9.56
CA PHE A 125 -2.78 -23.71 -10.43
C PHE A 125 -4.32 -23.74 -10.47
N GLY A 126 -4.92 -22.75 -9.82
CA GLY A 126 -5.50 -21.59 -10.50
C GLY A 126 -6.41 -21.86 -11.70
N ARG A 127 -7.39 -20.98 -11.92
CA ARG A 127 -8.26 -21.05 -13.07
C ARG A 127 -7.41 -21.07 -14.35
N ARG A 128 -7.50 -22.13 -15.16
CA ARG A 128 -6.84 -22.15 -16.48
C ARG A 128 -7.33 -20.93 -17.28
N PRO A 129 -6.43 -20.03 -17.73
CA PRO A 129 -6.82 -18.86 -18.47
C PRO A 129 -7.50 -19.27 -19.77
N LYS A 130 -8.52 -18.51 -20.17
CA LYS A 130 -9.22 -18.75 -21.43
C LYS A 130 -8.30 -18.40 -22.59
N ALA A 131 -8.48 -19.06 -23.74
CA ALA A 131 -7.70 -18.76 -24.95
C ALA A 131 -7.72 -17.26 -25.35
N LYS A 132 -8.82 -16.56 -25.07
CA LYS A 132 -8.93 -15.11 -25.30
C LYS A 132 -8.01 -14.30 -24.38
N GLU A 133 -7.95 -14.63 -23.09
CA GLU A 133 -7.10 -13.96 -22.10
C GLU A 133 -5.61 -14.16 -22.43
N ILE A 134 -5.24 -15.37 -22.85
CA ILE A 134 -3.87 -15.68 -23.31
C ILE A 134 -3.49 -14.78 -24.49
N LYS A 135 -4.37 -14.69 -25.49
CA LYS A 135 -4.11 -13.88 -26.69
C LYS A 135 -4.00 -12.39 -26.38
N GLU A 136 -4.89 -11.85 -25.53
CA GLU A 136 -4.85 -10.45 -25.10
C GLU A 136 -3.55 -10.13 -24.35
N TYR A 137 -3.13 -11.01 -23.44
CA TYR A 137 -1.85 -10.87 -22.74
C TYR A 137 -0.65 -10.93 -23.70
N GLU A 138 -0.63 -11.91 -24.61
CA GLU A 138 0.45 -12.05 -25.62
C GLU A 138 0.57 -10.79 -26.49
N GLU A 139 -0.55 -10.26 -26.99
CA GLU A 139 -0.57 -9.04 -27.79
C GLU A 139 -0.04 -7.83 -27.01
N PHE A 140 -0.33 -7.76 -25.71
CA PHE A 140 0.16 -6.70 -24.82
C PHE A 140 1.66 -6.82 -24.50
N ILE A 141 2.15 -8.01 -24.13
CA ILE A 141 3.49 -8.19 -23.58
C ILE A 141 4.58 -8.33 -24.67
N MET A 142 4.25 -8.86 -25.85
CA MET A 142 5.24 -9.18 -26.88
C MET A 142 6.07 -7.98 -27.37
N PRO A 143 5.52 -6.77 -27.57
CA PRO A 143 6.32 -5.59 -27.90
C PRO A 143 7.40 -5.30 -26.86
N PHE A 144 7.04 -5.43 -25.57
CA PHE A 144 7.97 -5.25 -24.46
C PHE A 144 9.06 -6.33 -24.45
N ILE A 145 8.69 -7.60 -24.64
CA ILE A 145 9.65 -8.71 -24.72
C ILE A 145 10.63 -8.52 -25.87
N ARG A 146 10.16 -8.13 -27.06
CA ARG A 146 11.04 -7.85 -28.21
C ARG A 146 12.01 -6.70 -27.92
N HIS A 147 11.53 -5.67 -27.24
CA HIS A 147 12.39 -4.59 -26.77
C HIS A 147 13.48 -5.12 -25.83
N LEU A 148 13.12 -5.89 -24.79
CA LEU A 148 14.08 -6.49 -23.86
C LEU A 148 15.09 -7.42 -24.56
N GLN A 149 14.63 -8.24 -25.52
CA GLN A 149 15.50 -9.08 -26.36
C GLN A 149 16.56 -8.26 -27.08
N SER A 150 16.19 -7.09 -27.63
CA SER A 150 17.13 -6.22 -28.34
C SER A 150 18.22 -5.63 -27.43
N THR A 151 17.92 -5.40 -26.15
CA THR A 151 18.90 -4.86 -25.18
C THR A 151 20.01 -5.85 -24.83
N LYS A 152 19.76 -7.17 -25.02
CA LYS A 152 20.65 -8.27 -24.61
C LYS A 152 21.07 -8.21 -23.13
N LYS A 153 20.30 -7.51 -22.28
CA LYS A 153 20.57 -7.35 -20.85
C LYS A 153 20.12 -8.56 -20.01
N TYR A 154 19.12 -9.31 -20.49
CA TYR A 154 18.47 -10.38 -19.74
C TYR A 154 18.62 -11.73 -20.43
N ASP A 155 18.74 -12.79 -19.62
CA ASP A 155 18.81 -14.17 -20.10
C ASP A 155 17.50 -14.58 -20.80
N ARG A 156 17.59 -15.49 -21.78
CA ARG A 156 16.41 -16.02 -22.49
C ARG A 156 15.34 -16.56 -21.54
N ARG A 157 15.74 -17.23 -20.45
CA ARG A 157 14.83 -17.76 -19.41
C ARG A 157 13.96 -16.68 -18.74
N VAL A 158 14.49 -15.47 -18.58
CA VAL A 158 13.73 -14.35 -18.01
C VAL A 158 12.64 -13.94 -18.99
N LEU A 159 12.99 -13.84 -20.27
CA LEU A 159 12.07 -13.47 -21.35
C LEU A 159 10.98 -14.53 -21.54
N ASP A 160 11.35 -15.81 -21.45
CA ASP A 160 10.40 -16.93 -21.51
C ASP A 160 9.44 -16.91 -20.31
N TYR A 161 9.91 -16.53 -19.11
CA TYR A 161 9.05 -16.38 -17.93
C TYR A 161 8.07 -15.21 -18.09
N LEU A 162 8.53 -14.04 -18.56
CA LEU A 162 7.68 -12.87 -18.82
C LEU A 162 6.62 -13.14 -19.90
N ALA A 163 6.92 -14.02 -20.86
CA ALA A 163 5.97 -14.42 -21.90
C ALA A 163 4.81 -15.27 -21.37
N ASN A 164 4.92 -15.85 -20.17
CA ASN A 164 3.90 -16.72 -19.60
C ASN A 164 2.76 -15.90 -18.95
N PRO A 165 1.50 -15.99 -19.42
CA PRO A 165 0.37 -15.27 -18.82
C PRO A 165 0.13 -15.58 -17.34
N ALA A 166 0.57 -16.75 -16.85
CA ALA A 166 0.44 -17.12 -15.44
C ALA A 166 1.20 -16.18 -14.49
N ILE A 167 2.05 -15.30 -15.01
CA ILE A 167 2.78 -14.29 -14.25
C ILE A 167 1.88 -13.20 -13.63
N GLU A 168 0.65 -13.04 -14.12
CA GLU A 168 -0.33 -12.14 -13.51
C GLU A 168 -0.77 -12.60 -12.11
N GLU A 169 -0.59 -13.89 -11.80
CA GLU A 169 -0.80 -14.40 -10.44
C GLU A 169 0.45 -14.21 -9.57
N ILE A 170 0.24 -13.80 -8.32
CA ILE A 170 1.34 -13.67 -7.35
C ILE A 170 1.93 -15.05 -7.03
N ASN A 171 3.21 -15.21 -7.37
CA ASN A 171 4.01 -16.41 -7.11
C ASN A 171 4.76 -16.28 -5.77
N LEU A 172 4.35 -17.07 -4.77
CA LEU A 172 4.95 -17.00 -3.42
C LEU A 172 6.34 -17.63 -3.36
N ASP A 173 6.63 -18.61 -4.23
CA ASP A 173 7.95 -19.22 -4.34
C ASP A 173 8.99 -18.21 -4.89
N LEU A 174 8.58 -17.34 -5.82
CA LEU A 174 9.43 -16.23 -6.31
C LEU A 174 9.71 -15.22 -5.21
N ILE A 175 8.69 -14.82 -4.43
CA ILE A 175 8.87 -13.90 -3.29
C ILE A 175 9.82 -14.52 -2.26
N THR A 176 9.65 -15.80 -1.94
CA THR A 176 10.55 -16.53 -1.04
C THR A 176 11.99 -16.51 -1.55
N SER A 177 12.18 -16.79 -2.84
CA SER A 177 13.51 -16.75 -3.49
C SER A 177 14.13 -15.35 -3.46
N LEU A 178 13.32 -14.30 -3.58
CA LEU A 178 13.77 -12.91 -3.47
C LEU A 178 14.18 -12.56 -2.03
N VAL A 179 13.40 -12.96 -1.03
CA VAL A 179 13.75 -12.76 0.39
C VAL A 179 15.07 -13.47 0.70
N GLU A 180 15.25 -14.71 0.27
CA GLU A 180 16.51 -15.44 0.41
C GLU A 180 17.68 -14.68 -0.24
N PHE A 181 17.51 -14.22 -1.49
CA PHE A 181 18.52 -13.43 -2.17
C PHE A 181 18.89 -12.15 -1.39
N ILE A 182 17.90 -11.42 -0.87
CA ILE A 182 18.16 -10.21 -0.07
C ILE A 182 18.96 -10.55 1.19
N CYS A 183 18.55 -11.57 1.93
CA CYS A 183 19.19 -11.94 3.19
C CYS A 183 20.64 -12.45 3.00
N TYR A 184 20.89 -13.27 1.97
CA TYR A 184 22.19 -13.95 1.83
C TYR A 184 23.16 -13.28 0.85
N GLU A 185 22.66 -12.66 -0.22
CA GLU A 185 23.51 -12.09 -1.28
C GLU A 185 23.76 -10.59 -1.11
N VAL A 186 22.76 -9.82 -0.65
CA VAL A 186 22.90 -8.36 -0.53
C VAL A 186 23.77 -7.96 0.67
N LYS A 187 23.82 -8.79 1.72
CA LYS A 187 24.68 -8.65 2.92
C LYS A 187 24.63 -7.25 3.54
N LYS A 188 23.43 -6.68 3.65
CA LYS A 188 23.17 -5.42 4.34
C LYS A 188 22.07 -5.62 5.35
N ASP A 189 22.25 -5.03 6.52
CA ASP A 189 21.22 -5.02 7.56
C ASP A 189 20.05 -4.14 7.13
N GLY A 190 18.85 -4.60 7.42
CA GLY A 190 17.61 -3.89 7.11
C GLY A 190 16.39 -4.77 7.27
N ALA A 191 15.25 -4.16 7.59
CA ALA A 191 13.97 -4.85 7.58
C ALA A 191 13.48 -5.03 6.14
N ILE A 192 12.79 -6.15 5.88
CA ILE A 192 12.09 -6.41 4.61
C ILE A 192 10.60 -6.21 4.85
N LEU A 193 9.98 -5.29 4.11
CA LEU A 193 8.54 -5.08 4.10
C LEU A 193 7.96 -5.64 2.80
N ILE A 194 7.02 -6.59 2.92
CA ILE A 194 6.38 -7.25 1.78
C ILE A 194 4.89 -6.86 1.74
N PHE A 195 4.45 -6.28 0.63
CA PHE A 195 3.05 -5.95 0.40
C PHE A 195 2.34 -7.10 -0.31
N LEU A 196 1.26 -7.61 0.30
CA LEU A 196 0.43 -8.69 -0.23
C LEU A 196 -1.05 -8.30 -0.18
N PRO A 197 -1.90 -8.82 -1.10
CA PRO A 197 -3.28 -8.34 -1.27
C PRO A 197 -4.24 -8.81 -0.16
N GLY A 198 -3.90 -9.85 0.61
CA GLY A 198 -4.83 -10.47 1.55
C GLY A 198 -4.17 -11.37 2.59
N LEU A 199 -4.92 -11.65 3.66
CA LEU A 199 -4.47 -12.43 4.81
C LEU A 199 -4.14 -13.89 4.43
N ASP A 200 -4.83 -14.43 3.43
CA ASP A 200 -4.60 -15.76 2.87
C ASP A 200 -3.17 -15.88 2.31
N LYS A 201 -2.75 -14.91 1.47
CA LYS A 201 -1.40 -14.86 0.91
C LYS A 201 -0.34 -14.54 1.97
N ILE A 202 -0.65 -13.65 2.92
CA ILE A 202 0.24 -13.33 4.04
C ILE A 202 0.55 -14.58 4.87
N THR A 203 -0.49 -15.31 5.27
CA THR A 203 -0.35 -16.52 6.09
C THR A 203 0.38 -17.63 5.32
N ALA A 204 0.06 -17.80 4.03
CA ALA A 204 0.74 -18.76 3.18
C ALA A 204 2.24 -18.45 3.02
N LEU A 205 2.62 -17.19 2.76
CA LEU A 205 4.02 -16.81 2.67
C LEU A 205 4.75 -16.97 4.00
N ASN A 206 4.14 -16.56 5.11
CA ASN A 206 4.73 -16.72 6.44
C ASN A 206 5.05 -18.20 6.73
N LYS A 207 4.10 -19.10 6.42
CA LYS A 207 4.31 -20.55 6.54
C LYS A 207 5.46 -21.04 5.67
N LEU A 208 5.53 -20.62 4.40
CA LEU A 208 6.62 -21.00 3.49
C LEU A 208 7.99 -20.55 4.01
N LEU A 209 8.09 -19.32 4.54
CA LEU A 209 9.33 -18.80 5.12
C LEU A 209 9.72 -19.58 6.38
N ALA A 210 8.78 -19.83 7.29
CA ALA A 210 9.03 -20.58 8.53
C ALA A 210 9.45 -22.04 8.26
N GLU A 211 8.80 -22.71 7.31
CA GLU A 211 9.10 -24.11 6.94
C GLU A 211 10.37 -24.26 6.08
N SER A 212 10.92 -23.16 5.55
CA SER A 212 12.12 -23.19 4.71
C SER A 212 13.38 -23.66 5.46
N GLY A 213 13.41 -23.49 6.80
CA GLY A 213 14.58 -23.74 7.64
C GLY A 213 15.78 -22.81 7.37
N LYS A 214 15.59 -21.80 6.51
CA LYS A 214 16.63 -20.83 6.14
C LYS A 214 16.62 -19.60 7.04
N PHE A 215 15.44 -19.24 7.58
CA PHE A 215 15.29 -18.08 8.44
C PHE A 215 15.24 -18.51 9.92
N PRO A 216 15.69 -17.65 10.85
CA PRO A 216 15.56 -17.93 12.29
C PRO A 216 14.10 -18.18 12.66
N SER A 217 13.84 -19.20 13.46
CA SER A 217 12.57 -19.34 14.16
C SER A 217 12.47 -18.26 15.23
N GLU A 218 11.31 -17.59 15.32
CA GLU A 218 10.98 -16.69 16.44
C GLU A 218 11.15 -17.36 17.81
#